data_AF-A0A0D3RVL0-F1
#
_entry.id   AF-A0A0D3RVL0-F1
#
_cell.length_a   1.000
_cell.length_b   1.000
_cell.length_c   1.000
_cell.angle_alpha   90.00
_cell.angle_beta   90.00
_cell.angle_gamma   90.00
#
_symmetry.space_group_name_H-M   'P 1'
#
loop_
_entity.id
_entity.type
_entity.pdbx_description
1 polymer ?
#
loop_
_entity_poly.entity_id
_entity_poly.type
_entity_poly.pdbx_seq_one_letter_code
_entity_poly.pdbx_strand_id
1 'polypeptide(L)'
;MRTIKMRRVRNKTDYLKRLNLLKSKTPRVVFRKTNKYILSQYVKSKAAQDSVEIEVSSKRLLTKGWPKEFEGSLKSIPASYLTGYLMGNLIKKEKKEKPIVDFGMIRVLHKTKAYAFLKGLKDAGIEIECSEKFFPEEEKIKGKNLKKDFSKHFQEIKSKLEKMKKTESDTKSEDFA
;
A
#
# COMPACT_ATOMS: atom_id res chain seq x y z
N MET A 1 -19.64 16.52 -30.25
CA MET A 1 -18.68 16.90 -29.18
C MET A 1 -18.60 15.73 -28.19
N ARG A 2 -17.42 15.14 -27.91
CA ARG A 2 -17.33 14.07 -26.89
C ARG A 2 -17.49 14.69 -25.50
N THR A 3 -18.59 14.38 -24.81
CA THR A 3 -18.83 14.87 -23.45
C THR A 3 -17.71 14.40 -22.51
N ILE A 4 -17.02 15.36 -21.89
CA ILE A 4 -15.93 15.05 -20.96
C ILE A 4 -16.54 14.38 -19.72
N LYS A 5 -16.05 13.18 -19.38
CA LYS A 5 -16.54 12.42 -18.22
C LYS A 5 -16.30 13.19 -16.91
N MET A 6 -17.30 13.24 -16.03
CA MET A 6 -17.27 14.03 -14.78
C MET A 6 -16.04 13.76 -13.88
N ARG A 7 -15.57 12.51 -13.78
CA ARG A 7 -14.36 12.19 -12.99
C ARG A 7 -13.08 12.81 -13.55
N ARG A 8 -13.01 13.08 -14.86
CA ARG A 8 -11.89 13.78 -15.49
C ARG A 8 -11.94 15.27 -15.16
N VAL A 9 -13.13 15.88 -15.25
CA VAL A 9 -13.35 17.29 -14.86
C VAL A 9 -12.93 17.51 -13.40
N ARG A 10 -13.24 16.57 -12.51
CA ARG A 10 -12.84 16.62 -11.09
C ARG A 10 -11.38 16.21 -10.82
N ASN A 11 -10.55 15.98 -11.84
CA ASN A 11 -9.16 15.51 -11.70
C ASN A 11 -8.99 14.25 -10.83
N LYS A 12 -9.97 13.34 -10.85
CA LYS A 12 -9.93 12.10 -10.05
C LYS A 12 -9.42 10.89 -10.84
N THR A 13 -9.52 10.92 -12.17
CA THR A 13 -9.17 9.76 -12.99
C THR A 13 -8.53 10.17 -14.31
N ASP A 14 -7.36 9.59 -14.58
CA ASP A 14 -6.75 9.55 -15.90
C ASP A 14 -7.29 8.32 -16.63
N TYR A 15 -8.16 8.56 -17.62
CA TYR A 15 -8.81 7.47 -18.34
C TYR A 15 -7.85 6.70 -19.24
N LEU A 16 -6.79 7.33 -19.75
CA LEU A 16 -5.81 6.67 -20.61
C LEU A 16 -4.96 5.70 -19.78
N LYS A 17 -4.42 6.17 -18.65
CA LYS A 17 -3.70 5.30 -17.70
C LYS A 17 -4.58 4.17 -17.19
N ARG A 18 -5.81 4.50 -16.79
CA ARG A 18 -6.77 3.50 -16.30
C ARG A 18 -7.07 2.44 -17.35
N LEU A 19 -7.26 2.82 -18.61
CA LEU A 19 -7.54 1.89 -19.70
C LEU A 19 -6.35 0.94 -19.91
N ASN A 20 -5.11 1.45 -19.88
CA ASN A 20 -3.92 0.61 -20.00
C ASN A 20 -3.78 -0.39 -18.84
N LEU A 21 -4.10 0.02 -17.61
CA LEU A 21 -4.11 -0.89 -16.46
C LEU A 21 -5.18 -1.99 -16.60
N LEU A 22 -6.37 -1.63 -17.07
CA LEU A 22 -7.50 -2.58 -17.23
C LEU A 22 -7.27 -3.62 -18.33
N LYS A 23 -6.46 -3.32 -19.35
CA LYS A 23 -6.12 -4.28 -20.42
C LYS A 23 -5.49 -5.56 -19.89
N SER A 24 -4.74 -5.48 -18.80
CA SER A 24 -4.09 -6.63 -18.16
C SER A 24 -5.09 -7.65 -17.58
N LYS A 25 -6.36 -7.26 -17.37
CA LYS A 25 -7.39 -8.05 -16.67
C LYS A 25 -7.00 -8.50 -15.25
N THR A 26 -5.88 -8.01 -14.72
CA THR A 26 -5.42 -8.30 -13.37
C THR A 26 -6.02 -7.31 -12.37
N PRO A 27 -6.14 -7.70 -11.10
CA PRO A 27 -6.55 -6.79 -10.04
C PRO A 27 -5.52 -5.69 -9.81
N ARG A 28 -5.95 -4.61 -9.16
CA ARG A 28 -5.13 -3.42 -9.00
C ARG A 28 -5.03 -3.01 -7.55
N VAL A 29 -3.82 -2.70 -7.09
CA VAL A 29 -3.61 -2.05 -5.80
C VAL A 29 -3.54 -0.55 -6.03
N VAL A 30 -4.64 0.12 -5.68
CA VAL A 30 -4.77 1.56 -5.78
C VAL A 30 -4.01 2.19 -4.63
N PHE A 31 -3.14 3.17 -4.92
CA PHE A 31 -2.48 4.01 -3.93
C PHE A 31 -3.02 5.44 -4.05
N ARG A 32 -3.56 5.99 -2.95
CA ARG A 32 -4.01 7.38 -2.86
C ARG A 32 -3.43 8.06 -1.64
N LYS A 33 -2.75 9.17 -1.86
CA LYS A 33 -2.22 10.04 -0.81
C LYS A 33 -3.23 11.16 -0.56
N THR A 34 -3.66 11.29 0.70
CA THR A 34 -4.46 12.42 1.17
C THR A 34 -3.58 13.42 1.94
N ASN A 35 -4.19 14.45 2.52
CA ASN A 35 -3.45 15.43 3.32
C ASN A 35 -2.88 14.84 4.61
N LYS A 36 -3.51 13.82 5.21
CA LYS A 36 -3.05 13.21 6.47
C LYS A 36 -2.69 11.73 6.35
N TYR A 37 -3.35 11.01 5.45
CA TYR A 37 -3.29 9.55 5.38
C TYR A 37 -2.90 9.03 4.01
N ILE A 38 -2.50 7.76 3.99
CA ILE A 38 -2.34 6.95 2.79
C ILE A 38 -3.47 5.94 2.79
N LEU A 39 -4.17 5.87 1.66
CA LEU A 39 -5.23 4.91 1.40
C LEU A 39 -4.74 3.95 0.35
N SER A 40 -4.87 2.66 0.63
CA SER A 40 -4.59 1.59 -0.30
C SER A 40 -5.78 0.65 -0.40
N GLN A 41 -6.15 0.29 -1.63
CA GLN A 41 -7.29 -0.57 -1.90
C GLN A 41 -6.91 -1.60 -2.96
N TYR A 42 -7.27 -2.86 -2.74
CA TYR A 42 -7.19 -3.90 -3.75
C TYR A 42 -8.52 -3.93 -4.47
N VAL A 43 -8.48 -3.67 -5.77
CA VAL A 43 -9.66 -3.46 -6.59
C VAL A 43 -9.68 -4.46 -7.74
N LYS A 44 -10.76 -5.22 -7.84
CA LYS A 44 -11.07 -6.06 -8.99
C LYS A 44 -12.07 -5.33 -9.88
N SER A 45 -11.95 -5.48 -11.19
CA SER A 45 -12.84 -4.85 -12.15
C SER A 45 -13.54 -5.90 -12.99
N LYS A 46 -14.87 -5.89 -13.01
CA LYS A 46 -15.71 -6.79 -13.81
C LYS A 46 -16.78 -5.97 -14.52
N ALA A 47 -16.91 -6.13 -15.84
CA ALA A 47 -17.93 -5.43 -16.65
C ALA A 47 -18.04 -3.91 -16.36
N ALA A 48 -16.90 -3.22 -16.31
CA ALA A 48 -16.78 -1.79 -15.99
C ALA A 48 -17.20 -1.36 -14.56
N GLN A 49 -17.52 -2.30 -13.68
CA GLN A 49 -17.71 -2.07 -12.25
C GLN A 49 -16.44 -2.41 -11.48
N ASP A 50 -16.07 -1.57 -10.51
CA ASP A 50 -14.93 -1.77 -9.64
C ASP A 50 -15.44 -2.24 -8.26
N SER A 51 -14.91 -3.35 -7.76
CA SER A 51 -15.17 -3.86 -6.41
C SER A 51 -13.90 -3.80 -5.57
N VAL A 52 -14.01 -3.23 -4.36
CA VAL A 52 -12.91 -3.22 -3.38
C VAL A 52 -12.99 -4.49 -2.56
N GLU A 53 -11.95 -5.31 -2.60
CA GLU A 53 -11.90 -6.56 -1.81
C GLU A 53 -11.13 -6.36 -0.50
N ILE A 54 -10.05 -5.57 -0.53
CA ILE A 54 -9.23 -5.27 0.64
C ILE A 54 -9.02 -3.76 0.72
N GLU A 55 -9.20 -3.18 1.90
CA GLU A 55 -8.90 -1.77 2.17
C GLU A 55 -7.95 -1.62 3.35
N VAL A 56 -6.94 -0.77 3.16
CA VAL A 56 -5.97 -0.40 4.18
C VAL A 56 -5.79 1.10 4.20
N SER A 57 -5.94 1.69 5.38
CA SER A 57 -5.57 3.07 5.66
C SER A 57 -4.37 3.11 6.59
N SER A 58 -3.48 4.08 6.41
CA SER A 58 -2.38 4.33 7.34
C SER A 58 -2.85 4.67 8.76
N LYS A 59 -4.12 5.05 8.96
CA LYS A 59 -4.77 5.12 10.28
C LYS A 59 -4.65 3.82 11.07
N ARG A 60 -4.67 2.68 10.39
CA ARG A 60 -4.55 1.35 11.02
C ARG A 60 -3.19 1.13 11.68
N LEU A 61 -2.18 1.97 11.39
CA LEU A 61 -0.91 1.93 12.09
C LEU A 61 -1.02 2.41 13.55
N LEU A 62 -1.96 3.30 13.86
CA LEU A 62 -2.22 3.77 15.23
C LEU A 62 -2.56 2.62 16.16
N THR A 63 -3.46 1.73 15.72
CA THR A 63 -3.84 0.54 16.49
C THR A 63 -2.73 -0.52 16.55
N LYS A 64 -1.65 -0.36 15.78
CA LYS A 64 -0.50 -1.27 15.74
C LYS A 64 0.71 -0.76 16.52
N GLY A 65 0.53 0.27 17.34
CA GLY A 65 1.58 0.83 18.19
C GLY A 65 2.34 1.97 17.54
N TRP A 66 1.73 2.68 16.59
CA TRP A 66 2.29 3.94 16.12
C TRP A 66 2.29 4.97 17.27
N PRO A 67 3.45 5.56 17.61
CA PRO A 67 3.56 6.47 18.74
C PRO A 67 2.72 7.73 18.55
N LYS A 68 2.03 8.15 19.63
CA LYS A 68 1.18 9.36 19.64
C LYS A 68 1.95 10.62 19.22
N GLU A 69 3.23 10.70 19.56
CA GLU A 69 4.10 11.82 19.17
C GLU A 69 4.20 12.02 17.65
N PHE A 70 4.00 10.96 16.87
CA PHE A 70 4.09 10.97 15.41
C PHE A 70 2.72 10.80 14.73
N GLU A 71 1.63 10.87 15.47
CA GLU A 71 0.27 10.66 14.95
C GLU A 71 -0.19 11.77 13.99
N GLY A 72 0.40 12.96 14.08
CA GLY A 72 0.01 14.12 13.28
C GLY A 72 0.11 13.92 11.75
N SER A 73 1.02 13.06 11.28
CA SER A 73 1.23 12.82 9.85
C SER A 73 1.49 11.35 9.53
N LEU A 74 0.42 10.61 9.23
CA LEU A 74 0.45 9.21 8.80
C LEU A 74 0.64 9.05 7.29
N LYS A 75 1.44 9.95 6.70
CA LYS A 75 1.84 9.93 5.28
C LYS A 75 3.36 10.05 5.12
N SER A 76 4.14 9.73 6.14
CA SER A 76 5.60 9.72 6.10
C SER A 76 6.12 8.56 5.22
N ILE A 77 7.42 8.55 4.90
CA ILE A 77 8.04 7.43 4.18
C ILE A 77 7.90 6.11 4.98
N PRO A 78 8.20 6.07 6.30
CA PRO A 78 7.97 4.88 7.11
C PRO A 78 6.50 4.44 7.13
N ALA A 79 5.55 5.38 7.29
CA ALA A 79 4.13 5.06 7.27
C ALA A 79 3.70 4.47 5.92
N SER A 80 4.21 5.01 4.82
CA SER A 80 3.93 4.51 3.46
C SER A 80 4.45 3.10 3.27
N TYR A 81 5.68 2.81 3.71
CA TYR A 81 6.26 1.47 3.68
C TYR A 81 5.44 0.49 4.52
N LEU A 82 5.15 0.82 5.78
CA LEU A 82 4.39 -0.07 6.67
C LEU A 82 2.96 -0.31 6.17
N THR A 83 2.35 0.69 5.54
CA THR A 83 1.02 0.54 4.90
C THR A 83 1.11 -0.43 3.71
N GLY A 84 2.15 -0.34 2.88
CA GLY A 84 2.38 -1.27 1.78
C GLY A 84 2.68 -2.68 2.26
N TYR A 85 3.48 -2.81 3.31
CA TYR A 85 3.79 -4.09 3.93
C TYR A 85 2.54 -4.77 4.50
N LEU A 86 1.71 -4.03 5.23
CA LEU A 86 0.42 -4.52 5.72
C LEU A 86 -0.52 -4.94 4.57
N MET A 87 -0.60 -4.14 3.51
CA MET A 87 -1.41 -4.46 2.34
C MET A 87 -0.95 -5.76 1.66
N GLY A 88 0.35 -5.93 1.45
CA GLY A 88 0.92 -7.14 0.85
C GLY A 88 0.68 -8.38 1.71
N ASN A 89 0.80 -8.24 3.03
CA ASN A 89 0.50 -9.34 3.96
C ASN A 89 -0.97 -9.76 3.89
N LEU A 90 -1.92 -8.81 3.78
CA LEU A 90 -3.35 -9.12 3.64
C LEU A 90 -3.66 -9.80 2.31
N ILE A 91 -3.10 -9.32 1.20
CA ILE A 91 -3.25 -9.93 -0.13
C ILE A 91 -2.77 -11.38 -0.12
N LYS A 92 -1.62 -11.64 0.51
CA LYS A 92 -1.09 -13.01 0.67
C LYS A 92 -1.95 -13.87 1.58
N LYS A 93 -2.40 -13.31 2.71
CA LYS A 93 -3.26 -13.99 3.67
C LYS A 93 -4.54 -14.49 3.00
N GLU A 94 -5.14 -13.67 2.16
CA GLU A 94 -6.36 -14.00 1.41
C GLU A 94 -6.08 -14.76 0.10
N LYS A 95 -4.82 -15.15 -0.18
CA LYS A 95 -4.37 -15.87 -1.38
C LYS A 95 -4.88 -15.24 -2.68
N LYS A 96 -4.86 -13.92 -2.75
CA LYS A 96 -5.36 -13.14 -3.89
C LYS A 96 -4.37 -13.14 -5.05
N GLU A 97 -4.88 -12.87 -6.25
CA GLU A 97 -4.07 -12.75 -7.47
C GLU A 97 -3.05 -11.60 -7.38
N LYS A 98 -1.96 -11.71 -8.16
CA LYS A 98 -0.91 -10.68 -8.25
C LYS A 98 -1.49 -9.37 -8.80
N PRO A 99 -1.43 -8.25 -8.05
CA PRO A 99 -2.01 -7.00 -8.51
C PRO A 99 -1.01 -6.09 -9.21
N ILE A 100 -1.52 -5.22 -10.09
CA ILE A 100 -0.77 -4.09 -10.64
C ILE A 100 -1.01 -2.84 -9.79
N VAL A 101 0.01 -2.02 -9.58
CA VAL A 101 -0.13 -0.81 -8.76
C VAL A 101 -0.71 0.36 -9.56
N ASP A 102 -1.75 1.01 -9.02
CA ASP A 102 -2.39 2.19 -9.59
C ASP A 102 -2.16 3.45 -8.73
N PHE A 103 -1.26 4.33 -9.18
CA PHE A 103 -0.99 5.62 -8.57
C PHE A 103 -1.97 6.74 -8.97
N GLY A 104 -2.84 6.48 -9.95
CA GLY A 104 -3.85 7.41 -10.44
C GLY A 104 -3.23 8.69 -11.01
N MET A 105 -3.61 9.83 -10.42
CA MET A 105 -3.15 11.15 -10.87
C MET A 105 -1.81 11.59 -10.26
N ILE A 106 -1.29 10.86 -9.28
CA ILE A 106 -0.08 11.28 -8.56
C ILE A 106 1.12 11.17 -9.49
N ARG A 107 1.97 12.22 -9.50
CA ARG A 107 3.31 12.13 -10.11
C ARG A 107 4.19 11.24 -9.22
N VAL A 108 4.63 10.13 -9.78
CA VAL A 108 5.47 9.16 -9.08
C VAL A 108 6.93 9.58 -9.25
N LEU A 109 7.53 10.10 -8.18
CA LEU A 109 8.93 10.51 -8.14
C LEU A 109 9.77 9.46 -7.42
N HIS A 110 11.00 9.23 -7.89
CA HIS A 110 11.94 8.28 -7.29
C HIS A 110 12.23 8.60 -5.82
N LYS A 111 12.53 7.57 -5.01
CA LYS A 111 12.86 7.70 -3.58
C LYS A 111 11.80 8.39 -2.71
N THR A 112 10.55 8.48 -3.20
CA THR A 112 9.44 9.08 -2.45
C THR A 112 8.52 8.04 -1.82
N LYS A 113 7.45 8.51 -1.18
CA LYS A 113 6.44 7.71 -0.46
C LYS A 113 5.81 6.63 -1.35
N ALA A 114 5.59 6.92 -2.63
CA ALA A 114 5.04 5.95 -3.57
C ALA A 114 5.96 4.73 -3.71
N TYR A 115 7.28 4.95 -3.87
CA TYR A 115 8.26 3.87 -3.92
C TYR A 115 8.48 3.20 -2.56
N ALA A 116 8.34 3.93 -1.45
CA ALA A 116 8.34 3.33 -0.12
C ALA A 116 7.19 2.31 0.05
N PHE A 117 6.00 2.64 -0.45
CA PHE A 117 4.85 1.74 -0.46
C PHE A 117 5.09 0.50 -1.34
N LEU A 118 5.66 0.70 -2.54
CA LEU A 118 6.08 -0.40 -3.42
C LEU A 118 7.09 -1.32 -2.75
N LYS A 119 8.09 -0.74 -2.07
CA LYS A 119 9.09 -1.52 -1.32
C LYS A 119 8.45 -2.31 -0.20
N GLY A 120 7.46 -1.75 0.50
CA GLY A 120 6.65 -2.47 1.49
C GLY A 120 5.91 -3.66 0.90
N LEU A 121 5.26 -3.50 -0.26
CA LEU A 121 4.61 -4.61 -0.98
C LEU A 121 5.61 -5.69 -1.41
N LYS A 122 6.77 -5.29 -1.96
CA LYS A 122 7.85 -6.19 -2.37
C LYS A 122 8.39 -6.99 -1.18
N ASP A 123 8.58 -6.35 -0.03
CA ASP A 123 9.10 -7.01 1.18
C ASP A 123 8.05 -7.91 1.86
N ALA A 124 6.75 -7.62 1.69
CA ALA A 124 5.68 -8.57 2.02
C ALA A 124 5.67 -9.77 1.04
N GLY A 125 6.39 -9.64 -0.08
CA GLY A 125 6.62 -10.64 -1.11
C GLY A 125 5.54 -10.69 -2.19
N ILE A 126 4.87 -9.57 -2.44
CA ILE A 126 4.15 -9.37 -3.70
C ILE A 126 5.22 -9.09 -4.76
N GLU A 127 5.22 -9.86 -5.83
CA GLU A 127 6.14 -9.64 -6.94
C GLU A 127 5.81 -8.34 -7.66
N ILE A 128 6.77 -7.41 -7.69
CA ILE A 128 6.64 -6.15 -8.41
C ILE A 128 7.94 -5.93 -9.18
N GLU A 129 7.80 -5.71 -10.49
CA GLU A 129 8.90 -5.36 -11.37
C GLU A 129 9.29 -3.90 -11.14
N CYS A 130 10.31 -3.69 -10.30
CA CYS A 130 10.86 -2.38 -10.01
C CYS A 130 12.34 -2.48 -9.69
N SER A 131 13.16 -1.66 -10.35
CA SER A 131 14.59 -1.57 -10.05
C SER A 131 14.83 -1.01 -8.66
N GLU A 132 15.84 -1.52 -7.96
CA GLU A 132 16.10 -1.17 -6.57
C GLU A 132 16.60 0.27 -6.39
N LYS A 133 17.19 0.85 -7.46
CA LYS A 133 17.67 2.23 -7.51
C LYS A 133 16.57 3.26 -7.27
N PHE A 134 15.30 2.90 -7.52
CA PHE A 134 14.17 3.81 -7.35
C PHE A 134 13.63 3.83 -5.92
N PHE A 135 13.97 2.83 -5.10
CA PHE A 135 13.51 2.79 -3.72
C PHE A 135 14.25 3.82 -2.85
N PRO A 136 13.59 4.38 -1.82
CA PRO A 136 14.28 5.18 -0.83
C PRO A 136 15.32 4.35 -0.08
N GLU A 137 16.39 5.00 0.39
CA GLU A 137 17.38 4.37 1.27
C GLU A 137 16.71 3.77 2.52
N GLU A 138 17.24 2.65 3.03
CA GLU A 138 16.68 1.98 4.21
C GLU A 138 16.59 2.87 5.45
N GLU A 139 17.54 3.80 5.60
CA GLU A 139 17.57 4.75 6.70
C GLU A 139 16.34 5.67 6.70
N LYS A 140 15.89 6.09 5.52
CA LYS A 140 14.67 6.88 5.33
C LYS A 140 13.42 6.05 5.60
N ILE A 141 13.45 4.75 5.27
CA ILE A 141 12.35 3.81 5.54
C ILE A 141 12.20 3.55 7.04
N LYS A 142 13.33 3.37 7.76
CA LYS A 142 13.36 3.20 9.22
C LYS A 142 13.02 4.51 9.97
N GLY A 143 13.04 5.64 9.28
CA GLY A 143 12.60 6.93 9.82
C GLY A 143 13.70 7.71 10.54
N LYS A 144 14.99 7.44 10.24
CA LYS A 144 16.12 8.19 10.81
C LYS A 144 16.11 9.69 10.43
N ASN A 145 15.50 10.03 9.30
CA ASN A 145 15.38 11.43 8.83
C ASN A 145 14.19 12.19 9.45
N LEU A 146 13.51 11.62 10.46
CA LEU A 146 12.49 12.33 11.22
C LEU A 146 13.16 13.17 12.31
N LYS A 147 12.43 14.18 12.83
CA LYS A 147 12.95 15.06 13.91
C LYS A 147 13.38 14.30 15.17
N LYS A 148 12.86 13.10 15.37
CA LYS A 148 13.14 12.19 16.48
C LYS A 148 13.36 10.79 15.93
N ASP A 149 14.17 9.99 16.61
CA ASP A 149 14.47 8.62 16.20
C ASP A 149 13.23 7.73 16.23
N PHE A 150 12.76 7.35 15.05
CA PHE A 150 11.59 6.47 14.87
C PHE A 150 11.98 4.98 14.72
N SER A 151 13.27 4.68 14.60
CA SER A 151 13.79 3.35 14.24
C SER A 151 13.31 2.23 15.17
N LYS A 152 13.22 2.48 16.49
CA LYS A 152 12.74 1.50 17.48
C LYS A 152 11.27 1.16 17.26
N HIS A 153 10.42 2.19 17.15
CA HIS A 153 8.98 2.01 16.90
C HIS A 153 8.73 1.35 15.54
N PHE A 154 9.52 1.69 14.52
CA PHE A 154 9.43 1.05 13.21
C PHE A 154 9.61 -0.48 13.30
N GLN A 155 10.66 -0.92 14.00
CA GLN A 155 10.94 -2.35 14.19
C GLN A 155 9.81 -3.03 14.99
N GLU A 156 9.34 -2.40 16.06
CA GLU A 156 8.26 -2.93 16.88
C GLU A 156 6.97 -3.12 16.05
N ILE A 157 6.56 -2.10 15.29
CA ILE A 157 5.36 -2.17 14.44
C ILE A 157 5.55 -3.23 13.36
N LYS A 158 6.72 -3.27 12.70
CA LYS A 158 7.02 -4.28 11.67
C LYS A 158 6.93 -5.70 12.24
N SER A 159 7.49 -5.94 13.42
CA SER A 159 7.41 -7.24 14.10
C SER A 159 5.96 -7.63 14.44
N LYS A 160 5.11 -6.68 14.86
CA LYS A 160 3.67 -6.92 15.10
C LYS A 160 2.94 -7.27 13.81
N LEU A 161 3.29 -6.61 12.69
CA LEU A 161 2.73 -6.92 11.37
C LEU A 161 3.20 -8.29 10.86
N GLU A 162 4.43 -8.71 11.18
CA GLU A 162 4.94 -10.05 10.89
C GLU A 162 4.28 -11.13 11.75
N LYS A 163 4.00 -10.88 13.03
CA LYS A 163 3.31 -11.84 13.90
C LYS A 163 1.89 -12.15 13.41
N MET A 164 1.17 -11.16 12.85
CA MET A 164 -0.12 -11.41 12.17
C MET A 164 -0.03 -12.38 10.99
N LYS A 165 1.17 -12.61 10.45
CA LYS A 165 1.40 -13.62 9.42
C LYS A 165 1.40 -15.05 9.99
N LYS A 166 1.78 -15.23 11.27
CA LYS A 166 1.99 -16.53 11.93
C LYS A 166 0.77 -17.02 12.73
N THR A 167 0.04 -16.14 13.42
CA THR A 167 -1.04 -16.55 14.33
C THR A 167 -2.26 -17.24 13.69
N GLU A 168 -2.32 -17.39 12.37
CA GLU A 168 -3.43 -18.08 11.67
C GLU A 168 -2.94 -19.14 10.66
N SER A 169 -1.64 -19.40 10.58
CA SER A 169 -1.16 -20.63 9.92
C SER A 169 -1.42 -21.87 10.78
N ASP A 170 -1.45 -21.68 12.09
CA ASP A 170 -1.52 -22.77 13.08
C ASP A 170 -2.97 -23.20 13.36
N THR A 171 -3.96 -22.35 13.08
CA THR A 171 -5.39 -22.70 13.22
C THR A 171 -5.97 -23.45 12.03
N LYS A 172 -5.26 -23.56 10.90
CA LYS A 172 -5.75 -24.31 9.72
C LYS A 172 -5.26 -25.76 9.65
N SER A 173 -4.39 -26.18 10.57
CA SER A 173 -3.97 -27.59 10.72
C SER A 173 -4.83 -28.40 11.68
N GLU A 174 -5.66 -27.74 12.51
CA GLU A 174 -6.51 -28.44 13.50
C GLU A 174 -7.92 -28.78 12.96
N ASP A 175 -8.36 -28.17 11.86
CA ASP A 175 -9.69 -28.39 11.26
C ASP A 175 -9.73 -29.50 10.18
N PHE A 176 -8.65 -30.29 10.03
CA PHE A 176 -8.54 -31.39 9.05
C PHE A 176 -8.03 -32.72 9.65
N ALA A 177 -8.25 -32.94 10.96
CA ALA A 177 -8.03 -34.23 11.61
C ALA A 177 -9.36 -34.86 12.03
#